data_AF-A0A377KLU3-F1
#
_entry.id   AF-A0A377KLU3-F1
#
_cell.length_a   1.000
_cell.length_b   1.000
_cell.length_c   1.000
_cell.angle_alpha   90.00
_cell.angle_beta   90.00
_cell.angle_gamma   90.00
#
_symmetry.space_group_name_H-M   'P 1'
#
loop_
_entity.id
_entity.type
_entity.pdbx_description
1 polymer ?
#
loop_
_entity_poly.entity_id
_entity_poly.type
_entity_poly.pdbx_seq_one_letter_code
_entity_poly.pdbx_strand_id
1 'polypeptide(L)'
;MMRHKKAFVLAGLFFCLSTSVMISIGRSLEKRAYLQEKAHDPSVEALKDTQVNKFLLSFFSFKTSGENYSNYEIFLTEKAKENEKSKIDQGKSNPHFFSHSVFLDSKNYIRKENDRRFEVISEIKRKIDLVNQEGNVVTRNLEKIVTLKITYLYDEVKADFLVDDYEYLEFSKP
;
A
#
# COMPACT_ATOMS: atom_id res chain seq x y z
N MET A 1 -46.89 -14.68 -66.87
CA MET A 1 -45.97 -13.71 -66.25
C MET A 1 -45.89 -13.95 -64.73
N MET A 2 -45.21 -15.01 -64.27
CA MET A 2 -45.05 -15.31 -62.83
C MET A 2 -43.85 -16.25 -62.63
N ARG A 3 -42.61 -15.74 -62.67
CA ARG A 3 -41.42 -16.57 -62.38
C ARG A 3 -40.31 -15.90 -61.54
N HIS A 4 -40.52 -14.66 -61.08
CA HIS A 4 -39.49 -13.91 -60.34
C HIS A 4 -39.78 -13.64 -58.85
N LYS A 5 -40.87 -14.18 -58.28
CA LYS A 5 -41.25 -13.88 -56.87
C LYS A 5 -40.78 -14.91 -55.83
N LYS A 6 -40.17 -16.03 -56.24
CA LYS A 6 -39.74 -17.10 -55.31
C LYS A 6 -38.24 -17.14 -55.02
N ALA A 7 -37.41 -16.45 -55.80
CA ALA A 7 -35.95 -16.48 -55.63
C ALA A 7 -35.42 -15.48 -54.58
N PHE A 8 -36.19 -14.42 -54.27
CA PHE A 8 -35.73 -13.38 -53.34
C PHE A 8 -35.89 -13.75 -51.85
N VAL A 9 -36.82 -14.67 -51.54
CA VAL A 9 -37.13 -15.06 -50.16
C VAL A 9 -36.13 -16.10 -49.62
N LEU A 10 -35.50 -16.89 -50.50
CA LEU A 10 -34.50 -17.89 -50.09
C LEU A 10 -33.11 -17.30 -49.80
N ALA A 11 -32.74 -16.19 -50.46
CA ALA A 11 -31.42 -15.57 -50.27
C ALA A 11 -31.32 -14.77 -48.96
N GLY A 12 -32.43 -14.22 -48.47
CA GLY A 12 -32.48 -13.49 -47.18
C GLY A 12 -32.40 -14.40 -45.95
N LEU A 13 -32.85 -15.66 -46.06
CA LEU A 13 -32.90 -16.58 -44.92
C LEU A 13 -31.52 -17.21 -44.59
N PHE A 14 -30.62 -17.29 -45.56
CA PHE A 14 -29.26 -17.83 -45.35
C PHE A 14 -28.28 -16.82 -44.73
N PHE A 15 -28.55 -15.52 -44.83
CA PHE A 15 -27.66 -14.49 -44.28
C PHE A 15 -27.87 -14.23 -42.78
N CYS A 16 -29.02 -14.62 -42.21
CA CYS A 16 -29.33 -14.43 -40.78
C CYS A 16 -28.85 -15.58 -39.87
N LEU A 17 -28.36 -16.69 -40.42
CA LEU A 17 -27.93 -17.86 -39.64
C LEU A 17 -26.41 -17.95 -39.42
N SER A 18 -25.59 -17.09 -40.05
CA SER A 18 -24.14 -17.13 -39.94
C SER A 18 -23.54 -16.13 -38.94
N THR A 19 -24.32 -15.17 -38.43
CA THR A 19 -23.81 -14.13 -37.50
C THR A 19 -23.98 -14.46 -36.02
N SER A 20 -24.71 -15.52 -35.67
CA SER A 20 -24.96 -15.89 -34.26
C SER A 20 -23.84 -16.70 -33.60
N VAL A 21 -22.87 -17.24 -34.36
CA VAL A 21 -21.78 -18.05 -33.80
C VAL A 21 -20.55 -17.20 -33.42
N MET A 22 -20.39 -15.99 -33.96
CA MET A 22 -19.20 -15.17 -33.68
C MET A 22 -19.21 -14.42 -32.34
N ILE A 23 -20.34 -14.33 -31.64
CA ILE A 23 -20.41 -13.64 -30.33
C ILE A 23 -19.95 -14.56 -29.18
N SER A 24 -19.95 -15.89 -29.37
CA SER A 24 -19.58 -16.83 -28.31
C SER A 24 -18.08 -17.07 -28.17
N ILE A 25 -17.31 -16.95 -29.26
CA ILE A 25 -15.86 -17.24 -29.24
C ILE A 25 -15.12 -16.10 -28.51
N GLY A 26 -15.51 -14.84 -28.76
CA GLY A 26 -14.95 -13.66 -28.08
C GLY A 26 -15.10 -13.73 -26.56
N ARG A 27 -16.30 -14.05 -26.04
CA ARG A 27 -16.53 -14.23 -24.60
C ARG A 27 -15.74 -15.38 -23.99
N SER A 28 -15.48 -16.45 -24.75
CA SER A 28 -14.67 -17.59 -24.25
C SER A 28 -13.19 -17.26 -24.19
N LEU A 29 -12.69 -16.44 -25.13
CA LEU A 29 -11.31 -15.95 -25.16
C LEU A 29 -11.07 -14.89 -24.09
N GLU A 30 -12.03 -13.99 -23.87
CA GLU A 30 -11.99 -12.98 -22.80
C GLU A 30 -12.05 -13.65 -21.42
N LYS A 31 -12.88 -14.68 -21.26
CA LYS A 31 -12.93 -15.49 -20.03
C LYS A 31 -11.67 -16.32 -19.83
N ARG A 32 -11.04 -16.83 -20.91
CA ARG A 32 -9.73 -17.49 -20.85
C ARG A 32 -8.61 -16.50 -20.53
N ALA A 33 -8.59 -15.31 -21.13
CA ALA A 33 -7.61 -14.27 -20.81
C ALA A 33 -7.78 -13.79 -19.36
N TYR A 34 -9.01 -13.57 -18.89
CA TYR A 34 -9.31 -13.25 -17.49
C TYR A 34 -8.91 -14.36 -16.52
N LEU A 35 -9.14 -15.63 -16.88
CA LEU A 35 -8.72 -16.78 -16.07
C LEU A 35 -7.21 -17.04 -16.15
N GLN A 36 -6.56 -16.68 -17.25
CA GLN A 36 -5.12 -16.85 -17.48
C GLN A 36 -4.31 -15.72 -16.83
N GLU A 37 -4.86 -14.50 -16.79
CA GLU A 37 -4.37 -13.37 -15.97
C GLU A 37 -4.49 -13.69 -14.47
N LYS A 38 -5.56 -14.39 -14.06
CA LYS A 38 -5.70 -14.92 -12.69
C LYS A 38 -4.85 -16.18 -12.40
N ALA A 39 -4.34 -16.84 -13.42
CA ALA A 39 -3.51 -18.05 -13.30
C ALA A 39 -2.01 -17.74 -13.27
N HIS A 40 -1.61 -16.50 -13.54
CA HIS A 40 -0.29 -16.01 -13.15
C HIS A 40 -0.40 -15.41 -11.75
N ASP A 41 -0.56 -16.30 -10.77
CA ASP A 41 -0.33 -15.99 -9.35
C ASP A 41 1.10 -16.46 -9.03
N PRO A 42 2.15 -15.67 -9.33
CA PRO A 42 3.40 -15.85 -8.63
C PRO A 42 3.07 -15.51 -7.18
N SER A 43 2.88 -16.53 -6.34
CA SER A 43 2.47 -16.37 -4.95
C SER A 43 3.30 -15.27 -4.30
N VAL A 44 2.76 -14.05 -4.24
CA VAL A 44 3.46 -12.92 -3.65
C VAL A 44 3.53 -13.28 -2.18
N GLU A 45 4.74 -13.51 -1.68
CA GLU A 45 4.95 -13.96 -0.31
C GLU A 45 4.23 -12.98 0.63
N ALA A 46 3.35 -13.48 1.50
CA ALA A 46 2.54 -12.60 2.33
C ALA A 46 3.42 -11.66 3.19
N LEU A 47 2.98 -10.42 3.38
CA LEU A 47 3.65 -9.44 4.23
C LEU A 47 3.86 -10.00 5.64
N LYS A 48 5.10 -10.00 6.12
CA LYS A 48 5.49 -10.56 7.43
C LYS A 48 5.62 -9.46 8.47
N ASP A 49 5.33 -9.79 9.73
CA ASP A 49 5.61 -8.93 10.89
C ASP A 49 7.06 -8.44 10.94
N THR A 50 8.01 -9.28 10.54
CA THR A 50 9.43 -8.91 10.53
C THR A 50 9.75 -7.80 9.55
N GLN A 51 9.03 -7.67 8.42
CA GLN A 51 9.18 -6.54 7.50
C GLN A 51 8.61 -5.26 8.12
N VAL A 52 7.41 -5.35 8.72
CA VAL A 52 6.79 -4.23 9.42
C VAL A 52 7.70 -3.72 10.55
N ASN A 53 8.23 -4.61 11.37
CA ASN A 53 9.08 -4.25 12.50
C ASN A 53 10.41 -3.62 12.08
N LYS A 54 10.98 -4.01 10.93
CA LYS A 54 12.19 -3.37 10.38
C LYS A 54 11.92 -1.91 10.03
N PHE A 55 10.81 -1.64 9.35
CA PHE A 55 10.40 -0.26 9.05
C PHE A 55 10.17 0.53 10.35
N LEU A 56 9.37 0.00 11.28
CA LEU A 56 9.04 0.69 12.54
C LEU A 56 10.28 0.96 13.40
N LEU A 57 11.21 0.01 13.49
CA LEU A 57 12.48 0.17 14.20
C LEU A 57 13.26 1.36 13.63
N SER A 58 13.45 1.42 12.31
CA SER A 58 14.17 2.51 11.65
C SER A 58 13.41 3.85 11.73
N PHE A 59 12.09 3.83 11.68
CA PHE A 59 11.24 5.02 11.72
C PHE A 59 11.11 5.63 13.12
N PHE A 60 11.11 4.83 14.18
CA PHE A 60 10.95 5.30 15.56
C PHE A 60 12.24 5.37 16.38
N SER A 61 13.40 5.03 15.80
CA SER A 61 14.69 5.08 16.50
C SER A 61 15.58 6.20 15.97
N PHE A 62 15.84 7.21 16.81
CA PHE A 62 16.68 8.36 16.46
C PHE A 62 17.16 9.11 17.70
N LYS A 63 18.29 9.80 17.58
CA LYS A 63 18.81 10.68 18.65
C LYS A 63 18.22 12.08 18.58
N THR A 64 18.20 12.67 17.40
CA THR A 64 17.56 13.96 17.14
C THR A 64 16.34 13.75 16.27
N SER A 65 15.26 14.48 16.55
CA SER A 65 14.03 14.41 15.75
C SER A 65 14.32 14.73 14.29
N GLY A 66 13.89 13.86 13.38
CA GLY A 66 14.03 14.04 11.93
C GLY A 66 15.34 13.53 11.30
N GLU A 67 16.34 13.12 12.09
CA GLU A 67 17.63 12.65 11.54
C GLU A 67 17.59 11.23 10.94
N ASN A 68 16.51 10.48 11.12
CA ASN A 68 16.44 9.07 10.73
C ASN A 68 15.87 8.80 9.34
N TYR A 69 15.60 9.82 8.52
CA TYR A 69 15.07 9.62 7.18
C TYR A 69 15.92 8.63 6.36
N SER A 70 17.24 8.77 6.39
CA SER A 70 18.18 7.85 5.73
C SER A 70 18.10 6.40 6.24
N ASN A 71 17.61 6.17 7.46
CA ASN A 71 17.50 4.83 8.04
C ASN A 71 16.25 4.08 7.56
N TYR A 72 15.19 4.80 7.16
CA TYR A 72 13.92 4.17 6.76
C TYR A 72 13.53 4.40 5.30
N GLU A 73 14.19 5.32 4.58
CA GLU A 73 13.85 5.60 3.18
C GLU A 73 13.93 4.36 2.26
N ILE A 74 14.75 3.38 2.62
CA ILE A 74 14.88 2.12 1.87
C ILE A 74 13.59 1.30 1.84
N PHE A 75 12.73 1.47 2.85
CA PHE A 75 11.45 0.78 3.00
C PHE A 75 10.30 1.52 2.31
N LEU A 76 10.54 2.69 1.74
CA LEU A 76 9.51 3.53 1.13
C LEU A 76 9.42 3.29 -0.38
N THR A 77 8.20 3.43 -0.94
CA THR A 77 8.00 3.64 -2.38
C THR A 77 8.59 5.00 -2.80
N GLU A 78 8.87 5.19 -4.09
CA GLU A 78 9.34 6.50 -4.58
C GLU A 78 8.35 7.63 -4.28
N LYS A 79 7.05 7.34 -4.44
CA LYS A 79 5.97 8.26 -4.04
C LYS A 79 6.06 8.64 -2.56
N ALA A 80 6.23 7.66 -1.67
CA ALA A 80 6.36 7.93 -0.24
C ALA A 80 7.62 8.74 0.10
N LYS A 81 8.75 8.49 -0.58
CA LYS A 81 9.97 9.29 -0.43
C LYS A 81 9.77 10.74 -0.84
N GLU A 82 9.09 10.99 -1.96
CA GLU A 82 8.76 12.34 -2.43
C GLU A 82 7.86 13.07 -1.42
N ASN A 83 6.87 12.38 -0.87
CA ASN A 83 6.00 12.92 0.18
C ASN A 83 6.77 13.27 1.45
N GLU A 84 7.71 12.43 1.89
CA GLU A 84 8.56 12.71 3.05
C GLU A 84 9.47 13.91 2.84
N LYS A 85 10.16 13.97 1.70
CA LYS A 85 10.99 15.12 1.34
C LYS A 85 10.18 16.41 1.37
N SER A 86 8.96 16.40 0.81
CA SER A 86 8.04 17.54 0.85
C SER A 86 7.65 17.95 2.28
N LYS A 87 7.42 16.99 3.19
CA LYS A 87 7.13 17.29 4.61
C LYS A 87 8.33 17.90 5.33
N ILE A 88 9.53 17.39 5.05
CA ILE A 88 10.81 17.88 5.60
C ILE A 88 11.07 19.31 5.10
N ASP A 89 10.98 19.52 3.78
CA ASP A 89 11.26 20.81 3.14
C ASP A 89 10.26 21.90 3.55
N GLN A 90 9.01 21.54 3.82
CA GLN A 90 7.98 22.47 4.30
C GLN A 90 8.16 22.88 5.77
N GLY A 91 9.18 22.39 6.48
CA GLY A 91 9.36 22.66 7.91
C GLY A 91 8.16 22.18 8.74
N LYS A 92 7.32 21.29 8.20
CA LYS A 92 6.21 20.64 8.91
C LYS A 92 6.72 19.56 9.86
N SER A 93 7.98 19.67 10.32
CA SER A 93 8.30 19.14 11.63
C SER A 93 7.46 19.96 12.60
N ASN A 94 6.31 19.42 13.00
CA ASN A 94 5.68 19.77 14.26
C ASN A 94 6.80 20.04 15.27
N PRO A 95 6.74 21.08 16.12
CA PRO A 95 7.67 21.19 17.24
C PRO A 95 7.38 20.00 18.14
N HIS A 96 8.00 18.88 17.79
CA HIS A 96 7.99 17.67 18.56
C HIS A 96 8.84 18.07 19.75
N PHE A 97 8.16 18.36 20.85
CA PHE A 97 8.77 18.60 22.17
C PHE A 97 9.40 17.31 22.71
N PHE A 98 10.02 16.52 21.84
CA PHE A 98 10.75 15.32 22.19
C PHE A 98 11.95 15.11 21.25
N SER A 99 13.01 14.59 21.83
CA SER A 99 14.20 14.06 21.16
C SER A 99 14.40 12.62 21.62
N HIS A 100 15.45 11.98 21.13
CA HIS A 100 15.87 10.64 21.54
C HIS A 100 14.73 9.63 21.62
N SER A 101 14.26 9.17 20.46
CA SER A 101 13.23 8.13 20.37
C SER A 101 13.89 6.76 20.24
N VAL A 102 13.43 5.79 21.03
CA VAL A 102 13.87 4.39 20.98
C VAL A 102 12.65 3.49 20.82
N PHE A 103 12.60 2.76 19.71
CA PHE A 103 11.61 1.69 19.52
C PHE A 103 11.83 0.58 20.55
N LEU A 104 10.74 0.12 21.17
CA LEU A 104 10.79 -1.01 22.12
C LEU A 104 10.15 -2.25 21.52
N ASP A 105 8.90 -2.15 21.11
CA ASP A 105 8.11 -3.26 20.58
C ASP A 105 6.91 -2.74 19.77
N SER A 106 6.28 -3.61 18.99
CA SER A 106 5.03 -3.31 18.30
C SER A 106 4.10 -4.52 18.23
N LYS A 107 2.80 -4.22 18.29
CA LYS A 107 1.74 -5.17 17.94
C LYS A 107 1.13 -4.76 16.62
N ASN A 108 1.28 -5.61 15.60
CA ASN A 108 0.82 -5.31 14.26
C ASN A 108 -0.45 -6.10 13.92
N TYR A 109 -1.39 -5.44 13.26
CA TYR A 109 -2.62 -6.02 12.73
C TYR A 109 -2.58 -5.87 11.21
N ILE A 110 -2.27 -6.97 10.51
CA ILE A 110 -2.05 -6.98 9.07
C ILE A 110 -3.32 -7.44 8.34
N ARG A 111 -3.83 -6.60 7.45
CA ARG A 111 -5.00 -6.86 6.61
C ARG A 111 -4.59 -6.84 5.14
N LYS A 112 -4.71 -7.98 4.46
CA LYS A 112 -4.56 -8.06 3.00
C LYS A 112 -5.74 -7.37 2.32
N GLU A 113 -5.48 -6.35 1.52
CA GLU A 113 -6.52 -5.69 0.70
C GLU A 113 -6.64 -6.37 -0.67
N ASN A 114 -5.49 -6.70 -1.26
CA ASN A 114 -5.37 -7.52 -2.47
C ASN A 114 -3.96 -8.11 -2.55
N ASP A 115 -3.61 -8.79 -3.65
CA ASP A 115 -2.31 -9.47 -3.80
C ASP A 115 -1.11 -8.53 -3.77
N ARG A 116 -1.31 -7.24 -4.04
CA ARG A 116 -0.25 -6.24 -4.09
C ARG A 116 -0.33 -5.22 -2.96
N ARG A 117 -1.35 -5.27 -2.10
CA ARG A 117 -1.61 -4.20 -1.13
C ARG A 117 -2.05 -4.74 0.22
N PHE A 118 -1.42 -4.20 1.26
CA PHE A 118 -1.75 -4.49 2.65
C PHE A 118 -1.97 -3.20 3.43
N GLU A 119 -2.93 -3.23 4.33
CA GLU A 119 -3.08 -2.23 5.38
C GLU A 119 -2.59 -2.84 6.69
N VAL A 120 -1.79 -2.09 7.44
CA VAL A 120 -1.27 -2.50 8.73
C VAL A 120 -1.60 -1.44 9.76
N ILE A 121 -2.28 -1.83 10.82
CA ILE A 121 -2.41 -1.01 12.03
C ILE A 121 -1.34 -1.48 13.01
N SER A 122 -0.43 -0.60 13.39
CA SER A 122 0.65 -0.92 14.32
C SER A 122 0.48 -0.11 15.60
N GLU A 123 0.38 -0.78 16.74
CA GLU A 123 0.51 -0.16 18.06
C GLU A 123 1.98 -0.25 18.47
N ILE A 124 2.65 0.89 18.59
CA ILE A 124 4.09 0.99 18.80
C ILE A 124 4.38 1.50 20.20
N LYS A 125 5.18 0.72 20.93
CA LYS A 125 5.76 1.14 22.21
C LYS A 125 7.15 1.74 21.97
N ARG A 126 7.39 2.94 22.49
CA ARG A 126 8.68 3.63 22.38
C ARG A 126 9.02 4.40 23.66
N LYS A 127 10.31 4.68 23.86
CA LYS A 127 10.79 5.66 24.84
C LYS A 127 11.17 6.95 24.14
N ILE A 128 10.88 8.08 24.77
CA ILE A 128 11.29 9.41 24.31
C ILE A 128 11.87 10.25 25.43
N ASP A 129 12.73 11.19 25.07
CA ASP A 129 13.11 12.29 25.94
C ASP A 129 12.27 13.51 25.57
N LEU A 130 11.55 14.12 26.51
CA LEU A 130 10.85 15.37 26.26
C LEU A 130 11.83 16.54 26.30
N VAL A 131 11.69 17.48 25.36
CA VAL A 131 12.48 18.72 25.31
C VAL A 131 11.58 19.95 25.43
N ASN A 132 12.12 21.02 26.01
CA ASN A 132 11.46 22.32 26.03
C ASN A 132 11.68 23.08 24.71
N GLN A 133 11.19 24.32 24.61
CA GLN A 133 11.31 25.16 23.41
C GLN A 133 12.77 25.49 23.06
N GLU A 134 13.65 25.54 24.07
CA GLU A 134 15.09 25.77 23.89
C GLU A 134 15.87 24.49 23.54
N GLY A 135 15.19 23.34 23.43
CA GLY A 135 15.80 22.04 23.11
C GLY A 135 16.42 21.30 24.31
N ASN A 136 16.28 21.84 25.53
CA ASN A 136 16.77 21.19 26.74
C ASN A 136 15.87 20.03 27.16
N VAL A 137 16.48 18.91 27.54
CA VAL A 137 15.75 17.73 28.01
C VAL A 137 15.12 18.01 29.38
N VAL A 138 13.79 17.93 29.46
CA VAL A 138 13.01 18.12 30.69
C VAL A 138 12.61 16.80 31.36
N THR A 139 12.41 15.75 30.56
CA THR A 139 12.05 14.41 31.05
C THR A 139 12.74 13.37 30.19
N ARG A 140 13.35 12.35 30.80
CA ARG A 140 14.02 11.26 30.07
C ARG A 140 13.22 9.97 30.08
N ASN A 141 13.40 9.15 29.06
CA ASN A 141 12.91 7.77 28.99
C ASN A 141 11.40 7.61 29.23
N LEU A 142 10.61 8.59 28.82
CA LEU A 142 9.16 8.54 28.94
C LEU A 142 8.60 7.49 27.97
N GLU A 143 7.93 6.48 28.51
CA GLU A 143 7.26 5.48 27.66
C GLU A 143 6.00 6.07 27.03
N LYS A 144 5.87 5.87 25.72
CA LYS A 144 4.72 6.27 24.92
C LYS A 144 4.23 5.10 24.09
N ILE A 145 2.92 5.05 23.92
CA ILE A 145 2.27 4.21 22.92
C ILE A 145 1.73 5.16 21.84
N VAL A 146 2.03 4.85 20.59
CA VAL A 146 1.49 5.55 19.42
C VAL A 146 0.94 4.52 18.46
N THR A 147 -0.06 4.89 17.66
CA THR A 147 -0.62 4.00 16.66
C THR A 147 -0.42 4.59 15.28
N LEU A 148 0.06 3.76 14.36
CA LEU A 148 0.29 4.12 12.97
C LEU A 148 -0.58 3.22 12.09
N LYS A 149 -1.28 3.82 11.14
CA LYS A 149 -1.85 3.12 9.99
C LYS A 149 -0.84 3.21 8.85
N ILE A 150 -0.50 2.06 8.26
CA ILE A 150 0.53 1.94 7.24
C ILE A 150 -0.07 1.23 6.04
N THR A 151 0.12 1.78 4.85
CA THR A 151 -0.22 1.14 3.58
C THR A 151 1.06 0.58 2.97
N TYR A 152 1.08 -0.73 2.69
CA TYR A 152 2.15 -1.39 1.96
C TYR A 152 1.71 -1.69 0.52
N LEU A 153 2.63 -1.51 -0.42
CA LEU A 153 2.47 -1.85 -1.83
C LEU A 153 3.61 -2.78 -2.26
N TYR A 154 3.28 -3.83 -3.01
CA TYR A 154 4.27 -4.73 -3.59
C TYR A 154 5.04 -4.03 -4.70
N ASP A 155 6.37 -4.01 -4.57
CA ASP A 155 7.30 -3.49 -5.56
C ASP A 155 7.87 -4.66 -6.38
N GLU A 156 7.56 -4.70 -7.67
CA GLU A 156 8.00 -5.78 -8.56
C GLU A 156 9.51 -5.78 -8.81
N VAL A 157 10.18 -4.62 -8.71
CA VAL A 157 11.61 -4.47 -8.98
C VAL A 157 12.44 -5.01 -7.81
N LYS A 158 12.03 -4.68 -6.58
CA LYS A 158 12.66 -5.16 -5.35
C LYS A 158 12.14 -6.54 -4.93
N ALA A 159 11.04 -7.00 -5.53
CA ALA A 159 10.30 -8.19 -5.12
C ALA A 159 9.98 -8.17 -3.61
N ASP A 160 9.55 -7.01 -3.11
CA ASP A 160 9.33 -6.75 -1.69
C ASP A 160 8.15 -5.80 -1.47
N PHE A 161 7.57 -5.79 -0.28
CA PHE A 161 6.54 -4.83 0.11
C PHE A 161 7.18 -3.58 0.69
N LEU A 162 6.85 -2.44 0.09
CA LEU A 162 7.30 -1.12 0.52
C LEU A 162 6.15 -0.31 1.11
N VAL A 163 6.44 0.57 2.05
CA VAL A 163 5.50 1.53 2.60
C VAL A 163 5.17 2.57 1.53
N ASP A 164 3.91 2.62 1.11
CA ASP A 164 3.38 3.60 0.16
C ASP A 164 2.80 4.84 0.84
N ASP A 165 2.26 4.67 2.05
CA ASP A 165 1.71 5.75 2.85
C ASP A 165 1.62 5.36 4.33
N TYR A 166 1.59 6.35 5.21
CA TYR A 166 1.35 6.12 6.62
C TYR A 166 0.79 7.38 7.32
N GLU A 167 -0.04 7.16 8.35
CA GLU A 167 -0.65 8.22 9.15
C GLU A 167 -0.70 7.84 10.63
N TYR A 168 -0.55 8.83 11.51
CA TYR A 168 -0.80 8.65 12.94
C TYR A 168 -2.30 8.57 13.19
N LEU A 169 -2.73 7.55 13.95
CA LEU A 169 -4.09 7.48 14.45
C LEU A 169 -4.18 8.15 15.82
N GLU A 170 -4.87 9.29 15.87
CA GLU A 170 -5.20 9.94 17.13
C GLU A 170 -6.47 9.32 17.70
N PHE A 171 -6.34 8.58 18.81
CA PHE A 171 -7.50 8.19 19.58
C PHE A 171 -7.81 9.30 20.58
N SER A 172 -8.96 9.95 20.41
CA SER A 172 -9.55 10.77 21.46
C SER A 172 -9.66 9.90 22.72
N LYS A 173 -9.18 10.38 23.86
CA LYS A 173 -9.52 9.70 25.13
C LYS A 173 -11.05 9.70 25.26
N PRO A 174 -11.66 8.58 25.68
CA PRO A 174 -13.09 8.55 25.99
C PRO A 174 -13.45 9.55 27.08
#